data_AF-A0A6B1E1K8-F1
#
_entry.id   AF-A0A6B1E1K8-F1
#
_cell.length_a   1.000
_cell.length_b   1.000
_cell.length_c   1.000
_cell.angle_alpha   90.00
_cell.angle_beta   90.00
_cell.angle_gamma   90.00
#
_symmetry.space_group_name_H-M   'P 1'
#
loop_
_entity.id
_entity.type
_entity.pdbx_description
1 polymer ?
#
loop_
_entity_poly.entity_id
_entity_poly.type
_entity_poly.pdbx_seq_one_letter_code
_entity_poly.pdbx_strand_id
1 'polypeptide(L)'
;MFNWLGNVRDRLRRRAPQFDLVSAQQRIPQSAPLDAHSARVYEQSPWVYIAINRIAEAGALVPLKVFSMQGERRIGIDNHPLEQLLNNPNPLTSRFELIEQTLGSLELHGNAYWLLVGDERGRPGEIWMLRPDRVSVVPDAARVVAGYLYQLDGQTIPLSAVEVLHFQRWHPGSDFYGLSPISAARNAVLSDRHMADWNRHTFGKDSGVPAGIVNIRDFISDSDFERLKREWRSNYGGTSRRTAFLRGGAVEWQHIGLSHSDLDFLQGRRAQRDEILNIFGIPVGLVSENATEANAKGAERQFIERTLYPKLVRLAEKISAEMLPFYGGGLVAAFDDIRPTDSQARLEEIRTAYPLLSINELRASYFQLPPVAWGDAPVHTPRPKPLPQNEEGS
;
A
#
# COMPACT_ATOMS: atom_id res chain seq x y z
N MET A 1 38.42 -39.64 -15.36
CA MET A 1 38.16 -38.30 -15.92
C MET A 1 36.65 -38.21 -16.12
N PHE A 2 35.92 -37.72 -15.13
CA PHE A 2 34.44 -37.69 -15.13
C PHE A 2 33.95 -36.51 -15.98
N ASN A 3 33.18 -36.81 -17.02
CA ASN A 3 32.70 -35.85 -18.00
C ASN A 3 31.51 -35.05 -17.42
N TRP A 4 31.80 -33.93 -16.73
CA TRP A 4 30.82 -33.07 -16.06
C TRP A 4 30.12 -32.06 -17.01
N LEU A 5 30.32 -32.17 -18.33
CA LEU A 5 29.77 -31.24 -19.33
C LEU A 5 28.67 -31.88 -20.20
N GLY A 6 27.86 -32.77 -19.61
CA GLY A 6 26.58 -33.18 -20.21
C GLY A 6 25.53 -32.08 -20.06
N ASN A 7 25.14 -31.47 -21.18
CA ASN A 7 24.00 -30.58 -21.44
C ASN A 7 23.27 -30.03 -20.19
N VAL A 8 23.68 -28.84 -19.73
CA VAL A 8 22.97 -28.07 -18.67
C VAL A 8 21.49 -27.87 -19.02
N ARG A 9 21.14 -27.78 -20.32
CA ARG A 9 19.76 -27.69 -20.81
C ARG A 9 18.88 -28.90 -20.50
N ASP A 10 19.43 -30.12 -20.41
CA ASP A 10 18.64 -31.31 -20.05
C ASP A 10 18.45 -31.45 -18.53
N ARG A 11 19.30 -30.82 -17.71
CA ARG A 11 19.16 -30.87 -16.24
C ARG A 11 17.92 -30.12 -15.73
N LEU A 12 17.43 -29.13 -16.48
CA LEU A 12 16.22 -28.35 -16.16
C LEU A 12 14.93 -28.93 -16.77
N ARG A 13 15.00 -30.04 -17.53
CA ARG A 13 13.82 -30.74 -18.08
C ARG A 13 13.15 -31.70 -17.10
N ARG A 14 13.61 -31.75 -15.85
CA ARG A 14 12.88 -32.46 -14.80
C ARG A 14 11.54 -31.73 -14.60
N ARG A 15 10.42 -32.45 -14.77
CA ARG A 15 9.12 -31.97 -14.24
C ARG A 15 9.37 -31.52 -12.81
N ALA A 16 8.77 -30.40 -12.40
CA ALA A 16 8.82 -29.97 -11.01
C ALA A 16 8.55 -31.21 -10.13
N PRO A 17 9.43 -31.53 -9.16
CA PRO A 17 9.18 -32.67 -8.30
C PRO A 17 7.76 -32.48 -7.75
N GLN A 18 6.93 -33.52 -7.84
CA GLN A 18 5.71 -33.58 -7.06
C GLN A 18 6.21 -33.54 -5.61
N PHE A 19 6.19 -32.35 -5.03
CA PHE A 19 6.27 -32.24 -3.60
C PHE A 19 4.96 -32.87 -3.15
N ASP A 20 5.02 -34.14 -2.73
CA ASP A 20 4.10 -34.64 -1.74
C ASP A 20 4.27 -33.65 -0.58
N LEU A 21 3.48 -32.57 -0.61
CA LEU A 21 3.36 -31.64 0.49
C LEU A 21 2.87 -32.53 1.60
N VAL A 22 3.82 -32.98 2.42
CA VAL A 22 3.59 -33.89 3.51
C VAL A 22 2.43 -33.28 4.28
N SER A 23 1.28 -33.93 4.15
CA SER A 23 0.02 -33.63 4.82
C SER A 23 0.12 -33.91 6.32
N ALA A 24 1.33 -33.77 6.89
CA ALA A 24 1.56 -33.58 8.29
C ALA A 24 1.08 -32.17 8.65
N GLN A 25 -0.22 -32.06 8.85
CA GLN A 25 -0.74 -31.21 9.91
C GLN A 25 -0.30 -29.74 9.88
N GLN A 26 -0.19 -29.14 8.70
CA GLN A 26 -0.91 -27.87 8.58
C GLN A 26 -2.39 -28.25 8.60
N ARG A 27 -2.91 -28.54 9.81
CA ARG A 27 -4.29 -28.16 10.11
C ARG A 27 -4.41 -26.81 9.45
N ILE A 28 -5.33 -26.64 8.49
CA ILE A 28 -5.78 -25.32 8.09
C ILE A 28 -5.80 -24.57 9.41
N PRO A 29 -4.90 -23.60 9.65
CA PRO A 29 -5.13 -22.74 10.77
C PRO A 29 -6.50 -22.20 10.37
N GLN A 30 -7.56 -22.59 11.08
CA GLN A 30 -8.69 -21.68 11.25
C GLN A 30 -7.96 -20.38 11.49
N SER A 31 -7.95 -19.50 10.51
CA SER A 31 -6.99 -18.42 10.39
C SER A 31 -7.17 -17.59 11.65
N ALA A 32 -6.39 -17.94 12.68
CA ALA A 32 -6.59 -17.40 13.99
C ALA A 32 -6.15 -15.95 13.89
N PRO A 33 -6.86 -15.06 14.58
CA PRO A 33 -7.62 -13.97 14.00
C PRO A 33 -6.73 -12.77 13.69
N LEU A 34 -5.82 -12.90 12.73
CA LEU A 34 -5.03 -11.77 12.27
C LEU A 34 -5.86 -10.87 11.35
N ASP A 35 -6.73 -11.42 10.51
CA ASP A 35 -7.50 -10.64 9.54
C ASP A 35 -8.68 -9.90 10.18
N ALA A 36 -9.38 -10.52 11.15
CA ALA A 36 -10.37 -9.83 11.99
C ALA A 36 -9.74 -8.80 12.96
N HIS A 37 -8.41 -8.80 13.10
CA HIS A 37 -7.67 -7.77 13.84
C HIS A 37 -7.22 -6.63 12.91
N SER A 38 -6.86 -6.92 11.65
CA SER A 38 -6.44 -5.92 10.66
C SER A 38 -7.51 -4.85 10.38
N ALA A 39 -8.77 -5.25 10.20
CA ALA A 39 -9.87 -4.30 10.01
C ALA A 39 -10.04 -3.36 11.23
N ARG A 40 -10.04 -3.94 12.43
CA ARG A 40 -10.11 -3.15 13.69
C ARG A 40 -8.91 -2.23 13.86
N VAL A 41 -7.71 -2.67 13.50
CA VAL A 41 -6.50 -1.85 13.53
C VAL A 41 -6.63 -0.65 12.59
N TYR A 42 -7.15 -0.86 11.37
CA TYR A 42 -7.40 0.22 10.41
C TYR A 42 -8.43 1.22 10.93
N GLU A 43 -9.52 0.75 11.54
CA GLU A 43 -10.56 1.61 12.15
C GLU A 43 -10.06 2.41 13.36
N GLN A 44 -9.08 1.88 14.09
CA GLN A 44 -8.68 2.42 15.40
C GLN A 44 -7.35 3.18 15.38
N SER A 45 -6.49 2.94 14.38
CA SER A 45 -5.20 3.61 14.26
C SER A 45 -5.24 4.66 13.13
N PRO A 46 -5.19 5.96 13.46
CA PRO A 46 -5.25 7.02 12.46
C PRO A 46 -4.05 6.98 11.51
N TRP A 47 -2.87 6.58 11.99
CA TRP A 47 -1.66 6.50 11.17
C TRP A 47 -1.72 5.38 10.14
N VAL A 48 -2.29 4.22 10.52
CA VAL A 48 -2.54 3.12 9.58
C VAL A 48 -3.57 3.54 8.55
N TYR A 49 -4.68 4.16 8.97
CA TYR A 49 -5.71 4.70 8.07
C TYR A 49 -5.10 5.65 7.03
N ILE A 50 -4.35 6.66 7.48
CA ILE A 50 -3.70 7.65 6.61
C ILE A 50 -2.74 6.98 5.62
N ALA A 51 -1.88 6.07 6.10
CA ALA A 51 -0.88 5.44 5.25
C ALA A 51 -1.50 4.59 4.14
N ILE A 52 -2.52 3.79 4.49
CA ILE A 52 -3.19 2.88 3.57
C ILE A 52 -3.99 3.67 2.52
N ASN A 53 -4.80 4.64 2.95
CA ASN A 53 -5.59 5.45 2.01
C ASN A 53 -4.70 6.26 1.07
N ARG A 54 -3.60 6.83 1.59
CA ARG A 54 -2.65 7.56 0.73
C ARG A 54 -2.07 6.68 -0.38
N ILE A 55 -1.72 5.43 -0.09
CA ILE A 55 -1.21 4.48 -1.09
C ILE A 55 -2.33 4.07 -2.06
N ALA A 56 -3.49 3.72 -1.51
CA ALA A 56 -4.61 3.17 -2.27
C ALA A 56 -5.19 4.21 -3.25
N GLU A 57 -5.51 5.41 -2.75
CA GLU A 57 -6.02 6.52 -3.56
C GLU A 57 -5.01 6.96 -4.61
N ALA A 58 -3.74 7.16 -4.23
CA ALA A 58 -2.71 7.60 -5.17
C ALA A 58 -2.45 6.57 -6.28
N GLY A 59 -2.55 5.28 -5.96
CA GLY A 59 -2.44 4.22 -6.97
C GLY A 59 -3.66 4.11 -7.86
N ALA A 60 -4.87 4.31 -7.31
CA ALA A 60 -6.12 4.29 -8.05
C ALA A 60 -6.26 5.44 -9.07
N LEU A 61 -5.56 6.56 -8.86
CA LEU A 61 -5.46 7.65 -9.82
C LEU A 61 -4.71 7.27 -11.10
N VAL A 62 -3.79 6.29 -11.04
CA VAL A 62 -2.92 5.97 -12.17
C VAL A 62 -3.64 5.05 -13.15
N PRO A 63 -3.80 5.44 -14.43
CA PRO A 63 -4.41 4.58 -15.42
C PRO A 63 -3.46 3.41 -15.78
N LEU A 64 -4.05 2.25 -16.03
CA LEU A 64 -3.37 1.08 -16.57
C LEU A 64 -3.65 0.99 -18.08
N LYS A 65 -2.60 0.78 -18.87
CA LYS A 65 -2.67 0.62 -20.32
C LYS A 65 -2.08 -0.72 -20.75
N VAL A 66 -2.55 -1.21 -21.89
CA VAL A 66 -2.10 -2.45 -22.50
C VAL A 66 -1.22 -2.14 -23.72
N PHE A 67 -0.12 -2.87 -23.82
CA PHE A 67 0.88 -2.75 -24.86
C PHE A 67 1.05 -4.10 -25.55
N SER A 68 1.22 -4.07 -26.88
CA SER A 68 1.72 -5.20 -27.64
C SER A 68 3.25 -5.20 -27.63
N MET A 69 3.84 -6.35 -27.38
CA MET A 69 5.28 -6.57 -27.50
C MET A 69 5.63 -6.91 -28.96
N GLN A 70 6.37 -6.02 -29.61
CA GLN A 70 6.96 -6.27 -30.92
C GLN A 70 8.49 -6.31 -30.76
N GLY A 71 9.04 -7.51 -30.57
CA GLY A 71 10.42 -7.69 -30.14
C GLY A 71 10.60 -7.12 -28.73
N GLU A 72 11.53 -6.17 -28.57
CA GLU A 72 11.77 -5.46 -27.31
C GLU A 72 10.92 -4.20 -27.13
N ARG A 73 10.17 -3.79 -28.18
CA ARG A 73 9.38 -2.55 -28.16
C ARG A 73 7.98 -2.80 -27.64
N ARG A 74 7.50 -1.88 -26.79
CA ARG A 74 6.12 -1.78 -26.33
C ARG A 74 5.36 -0.81 -27.21
N ILE A 75 4.29 -1.26 -27.86
CA ILE A 75 3.41 -0.41 -28.66
C ILE A 75 2.05 -0.38 -27.98
N GLY A 76 1.60 0.82 -27.61
CA GLY A 76 0.31 1.00 -26.93
C GLY A 76 -0.85 0.56 -27.82
N ILE A 77 -1.82 -0.12 -27.22
CA ILE A 77 -3.08 -0.51 -27.87
C ILE A 77 -4.17 0.37 -27.29
N ASP A 78 -4.73 1.26 -28.12
CA ASP A 78 -5.81 2.12 -27.67
C ASP A 78 -7.10 1.31 -27.43
N ASN A 79 -7.78 1.59 -26.31
CA ASN A 79 -9.07 1.02 -25.95
C ASN A 79 -9.08 -0.52 -25.88
N HIS A 80 -8.01 -1.13 -25.37
CA HIS A 80 -7.95 -2.58 -25.23
C HIS A 80 -9.13 -3.11 -24.36
N PRO A 81 -9.72 -4.29 -24.66
CA PRO A 81 -10.88 -4.81 -23.92
C PRO A 81 -10.66 -4.93 -22.41
N LEU A 82 -9.44 -5.26 -21.96
CA LEU A 82 -9.09 -5.25 -20.54
C LEU A 82 -9.21 -3.85 -19.90
N GLU A 83 -8.82 -2.79 -20.61
CA GLU A 83 -8.93 -1.42 -20.10
C GLU A 83 -10.40 -1.02 -19.96
N GLN A 84 -11.25 -1.43 -20.90
CA GLN A 84 -12.70 -1.22 -20.84
C GLN A 84 -13.32 -1.97 -19.65
N LEU A 85 -12.91 -3.22 -19.44
CA LEU A 85 -13.33 -4.01 -18.28
C LEU A 85 -12.88 -3.35 -16.97
N LEU A 86 -11.63 -2.88 -16.86
CA LEU A 86 -11.17 -2.21 -15.65
C LEU A 86 -11.88 -0.87 -15.41
N ASN A 87 -12.30 -0.16 -16.46
CA ASN A 87 -13.09 1.06 -16.34
C ASN A 87 -14.50 0.80 -15.79
N ASN A 88 -15.09 -0.35 -16.11
CA ASN A 88 -16.40 -0.79 -15.63
C ASN A 88 -16.34 -2.27 -15.18
N PRO A 89 -15.69 -2.56 -14.03
CA PRO A 89 -15.39 -3.92 -13.62
C PRO A 89 -16.63 -4.73 -13.25
N ASN A 90 -17.63 -4.06 -12.67
CA ASN A 90 -18.93 -4.63 -12.37
C ASN A 90 -19.95 -3.47 -12.23
N PRO A 91 -21.26 -3.74 -12.13
CA PRO A 91 -22.28 -2.69 -12.05
C PRO A 91 -22.21 -1.79 -10.81
N LEU A 92 -21.44 -2.15 -9.78
CA LEU A 92 -21.41 -1.48 -8.48
C LEU A 92 -20.11 -0.73 -8.19
N THR A 93 -19.02 -1.06 -8.88
CA THR A 93 -17.67 -0.61 -8.53
C THR A 93 -17.04 0.07 -9.74
N SER A 94 -16.44 1.24 -9.53
CA SER A 94 -15.63 1.94 -10.52
C SER A 94 -14.19 1.40 -10.57
N ARG A 95 -13.44 1.77 -11.61
CA ARG A 95 -11.99 1.49 -11.68
C ARG A 95 -11.25 1.96 -10.44
N PHE A 96 -11.56 3.18 -10.00
CA PHE A 96 -10.87 3.81 -8.87
C PHE A 96 -11.06 2.95 -7.61
N GLU A 97 -12.31 2.60 -7.30
CA GLU A 97 -12.65 1.77 -6.13
C GLU A 97 -12.04 0.37 -6.22
N LEU A 98 -12.00 -0.25 -7.42
CA LEU A 98 -11.37 -1.57 -7.58
C LEU A 98 -9.87 -1.53 -7.23
N ILE A 99 -9.13 -0.57 -7.81
CA ILE A 99 -7.68 -0.45 -7.56
C ILE A 99 -7.41 -0.01 -6.12
N GLU A 100 -8.21 0.91 -5.59
CA GLU A 100 -8.16 1.36 -4.20
C GLU A 100 -8.34 0.17 -3.24
N GLN A 101 -9.40 -0.62 -3.41
CA GLN A 101 -9.66 -1.82 -2.60
C GLN A 101 -8.55 -2.86 -2.75
N THR A 102 -8.00 -3.02 -3.95
CA THR A 102 -6.90 -3.97 -4.21
C THR A 102 -5.64 -3.59 -3.46
N LEU A 103 -5.20 -2.34 -3.59
CA LEU A 103 -4.03 -1.83 -2.88
C LEU A 103 -4.27 -1.81 -1.38
N GLY A 104 -5.42 -1.30 -0.93
CA GLY A 104 -5.82 -1.28 0.47
C GLY A 104 -5.80 -2.68 1.09
N SER A 105 -6.37 -3.67 0.40
CA SER A 105 -6.35 -5.06 0.83
C SER A 105 -4.94 -5.64 0.89
N LEU A 106 -4.06 -5.30 -0.04
CA LEU A 106 -2.65 -5.70 -0.02
C LEU A 106 -1.87 -5.05 1.14
N GLU A 107 -2.20 -3.84 1.55
CA GLU A 107 -1.62 -3.19 2.74
C GLU A 107 -2.21 -3.74 4.04
N LEU A 108 -3.50 -4.11 4.06
CA LEU A 108 -4.19 -4.61 5.25
C LEU A 108 -3.89 -6.08 5.54
N HIS A 109 -4.01 -6.94 4.52
CA HIS A 109 -4.00 -8.40 4.66
C HIS A 109 -2.79 -9.05 3.98
N GLY A 110 -1.99 -8.29 3.23
CA GLY A 110 -0.93 -8.85 2.38
C GLY A 110 -1.44 -9.58 1.14
N ASN A 111 -2.77 -9.70 1.00
CA ASN A 111 -3.47 -10.47 -0.01
C ASN A 111 -4.64 -9.65 -0.58
N ALA A 112 -4.89 -9.78 -1.88
CA ALA A 112 -6.08 -9.29 -2.56
C ALA A 112 -6.51 -10.31 -3.60
N TYR A 113 -7.80 -10.42 -3.82
CA TYR A 113 -8.38 -11.45 -4.67
C TYR A 113 -9.42 -10.82 -5.57
N TRP A 114 -9.28 -11.00 -6.88
CA TRP A 114 -10.35 -10.72 -7.83
C TRP A 114 -10.98 -12.02 -8.28
N LEU A 115 -12.29 -12.12 -8.13
CA LEU A 115 -13.10 -13.11 -8.81
C LEU A 115 -13.37 -12.61 -10.24
N LEU A 116 -12.97 -13.41 -11.21
CA LEU A 116 -13.18 -13.19 -12.63
C LEU A 116 -14.41 -13.99 -13.06
N VAL A 117 -15.46 -13.29 -13.49
CA VAL A 117 -16.66 -13.93 -14.06
C VAL A 117 -16.55 -13.84 -15.58
N GLY A 118 -16.66 -14.99 -16.25
CA GLY A 118 -16.49 -15.08 -17.70
C GLY A 118 -17.65 -14.50 -18.51
N ASP A 119 -17.34 -13.91 -19.67
CA ASP A 119 -18.27 -13.57 -20.74
C ASP A 119 -18.62 -14.80 -21.60
N GLU A 120 -19.56 -14.66 -22.54
CA GLU A 120 -19.96 -15.72 -23.48
C GLU A 120 -18.80 -16.25 -24.34
N ARG A 121 -17.67 -15.53 -24.39
CA ARG A 121 -16.48 -15.87 -25.17
C ARG A 121 -15.39 -16.49 -24.30
N GLY A 122 -15.67 -16.76 -23.02
CA GLY A 122 -14.73 -17.38 -22.08
C GLY A 122 -13.60 -16.45 -21.61
N ARG A 123 -13.77 -15.14 -21.74
CA ARG A 123 -12.84 -14.12 -21.22
C ARG A 123 -13.45 -13.44 -20.00
N PRO A 124 -12.66 -12.82 -19.11
CA PRO A 124 -13.22 -12.05 -18.00
C PRO A 124 -14.18 -10.96 -18.53
N GLY A 125 -15.43 -11.01 -18.07
CA GLY A 125 -16.50 -10.06 -18.36
C GLY A 125 -16.87 -9.22 -17.15
N GLU A 126 -16.65 -9.72 -15.92
CA GLU A 126 -16.77 -8.95 -14.69
C GLU A 126 -15.62 -9.27 -13.73
N ILE A 127 -15.31 -8.30 -12.86
CA ILE A 127 -14.31 -8.39 -11.81
C ILE A 127 -14.95 -8.02 -10.47
N TRP A 128 -14.90 -8.94 -9.52
CA TRP A 128 -15.42 -8.74 -8.17
C TRP A 128 -14.29 -8.85 -7.15
N MET A 129 -14.16 -7.86 -6.26
CA MET A 129 -13.20 -7.93 -5.17
C MET A 129 -13.70 -8.89 -4.10
N LEU A 130 -12.94 -9.96 -3.82
CA LEU A 130 -13.22 -10.85 -2.71
C LEU A 130 -12.50 -10.38 -1.46
N ARG A 131 -13.25 -10.36 -0.37
CA ARG A 131 -12.74 -10.13 0.98
C ARG A 131 -11.71 -11.19 1.39
N PRO A 132 -10.44 -10.84 1.66
CA PRO A 132 -9.40 -11.82 1.98
C PRO A 132 -9.69 -12.67 3.20
N ASP A 133 -10.36 -12.10 4.21
CA ASP A 133 -10.74 -12.78 5.46
C ASP A 133 -11.72 -13.95 5.23
N ARG A 134 -12.30 -14.04 4.03
CA ARG A 134 -13.26 -15.07 3.62
C ARG A 134 -12.70 -16.04 2.59
N VAL A 135 -11.44 -15.89 2.15
CA VAL A 135 -10.81 -16.73 1.12
C VAL A 135 -9.81 -17.69 1.75
N SER A 136 -9.90 -18.97 1.39
CA SER A 136 -8.91 -19.99 1.73
C SER A 136 -8.32 -20.60 0.47
N VAL A 137 -7.00 -20.75 0.43
CA VAL A 137 -6.30 -21.42 -0.69
C VAL A 137 -6.40 -22.94 -0.51
N VAL A 138 -6.64 -23.67 -1.58
CA VAL A 138 -6.59 -25.13 -1.61
C VAL A 138 -5.28 -25.57 -2.28
N PRO A 139 -4.27 -26.04 -1.52
CA PRO A 139 -3.00 -26.49 -2.06
C PRO A 139 -3.17 -27.71 -2.98
N ASP A 140 -2.30 -27.82 -3.98
CA ASP A 140 -2.22 -28.99 -4.86
C ASP A 140 -0.78 -29.40 -5.13
N ALA A 141 -0.50 -30.71 -5.09
CA ALA A 141 0.84 -31.23 -5.28
C ALA A 141 1.36 -31.08 -6.73
N ALA A 142 0.48 -30.91 -7.72
CA ALA A 142 0.85 -30.82 -9.14
C ALA A 142 0.81 -29.38 -9.68
N ARG A 143 -0.14 -28.56 -9.24
CA ARG A 143 -0.38 -27.19 -9.71
C ARG A 143 -0.02 -26.10 -8.70
N VAL A 144 0.51 -26.47 -7.53
CA VAL A 144 0.72 -25.61 -6.36
C VAL A 144 -0.61 -25.17 -5.72
N VAL A 145 -1.57 -24.66 -6.51
CA VAL A 145 -2.93 -24.29 -6.07
C VAL A 145 -3.98 -24.99 -6.94
N ALA A 146 -4.87 -25.78 -6.31
CA ALA A 146 -6.01 -26.40 -7.00
C ALA A 146 -7.15 -25.41 -7.22
N GLY A 147 -7.35 -24.48 -6.29
CA GLY A 147 -8.44 -23.52 -6.29
C GLY A 147 -8.54 -22.78 -4.96
N TYR A 148 -9.69 -22.14 -4.75
CA TYR A 148 -9.98 -21.34 -3.57
C TYR A 148 -11.34 -21.70 -2.99
N LEU A 149 -11.53 -21.47 -1.70
CA LEU A 149 -12.82 -21.57 -1.02
C LEU A 149 -13.21 -20.19 -0.53
N TYR A 150 -14.40 -19.71 -0.91
CA TYR A 150 -14.95 -18.45 -0.43
C TYR A 150 -16.10 -18.69 0.56
N GLN A 151 -15.99 -18.12 1.75
CA GLN A 151 -16.99 -18.26 2.82
C GLN A 151 -17.96 -17.08 2.79
N LEU A 152 -19.25 -17.36 2.55
CA LEU A 152 -20.31 -16.35 2.55
C LEU A 152 -21.54 -16.88 3.29
N ASP A 153 -21.95 -16.18 4.36
CA ASP A 153 -23.15 -16.48 5.14
C ASP A 153 -23.29 -17.96 5.57
N GLY A 154 -22.16 -18.55 5.99
CA GLY A 154 -22.09 -19.95 6.43
C GLY A 154 -22.02 -20.97 5.29
N GLN A 155 -22.03 -20.53 4.03
CA GLN A 155 -21.82 -21.38 2.87
C GLN A 155 -20.37 -21.28 2.37
N THR A 156 -19.82 -22.42 1.96
CA THR A 156 -18.51 -22.50 1.31
C THR A 156 -18.70 -22.63 -0.20
N ILE A 157 -18.29 -21.62 -0.94
CA ILE A 157 -18.36 -21.57 -2.40
C ILE A 157 -16.97 -21.98 -2.94
N PRO A 158 -16.84 -23.14 -3.61
CA PRO A 158 -15.59 -23.52 -4.26
C PRO A 158 -15.38 -22.69 -5.53
N LEU A 159 -14.16 -22.18 -5.71
CA LEU A 159 -13.72 -21.40 -6.86
C LEU A 159 -12.52 -22.10 -7.51
N SER A 160 -12.52 -22.17 -8.83
CA SER A 160 -11.39 -22.69 -9.60
C SER A 160 -10.21 -21.71 -9.55
N ALA A 161 -8.99 -22.23 -9.69
CA ALA A 161 -7.79 -21.39 -9.73
C ALA A 161 -7.80 -20.36 -10.86
N VAL A 162 -8.47 -20.66 -11.99
CA VAL A 162 -8.59 -19.74 -13.15
C VAL A 162 -9.59 -18.60 -12.91
N GLU A 163 -10.52 -18.77 -11.97
CA GLU A 163 -11.54 -17.79 -11.64
C GLU A 163 -11.01 -16.73 -10.65
N VAL A 164 -9.84 -16.96 -10.04
CA VAL A 164 -9.33 -16.08 -8.98
C VAL A 164 -7.96 -15.55 -9.35
N LEU A 165 -7.88 -14.23 -9.56
CA LEU A 165 -6.61 -13.53 -9.65
C LEU A 165 -6.16 -13.13 -8.24
N HIS A 166 -5.14 -13.84 -7.72
CA HIS A 166 -4.64 -13.64 -6.36
C HIS A 166 -3.37 -12.80 -6.33
N PHE A 167 -3.50 -11.55 -5.89
CA PHE A 167 -2.38 -10.68 -5.61
C PHE A 167 -1.83 -10.97 -4.21
N GLN A 168 -0.55 -11.32 -4.12
CA GLN A 168 0.12 -11.58 -2.85
C GLN A 168 1.40 -10.76 -2.70
N ARG A 169 1.66 -10.32 -1.48
CA ARG A 169 2.98 -9.83 -1.07
C ARG A 169 3.94 -11.00 -0.86
N TRP A 170 5.23 -10.71 -0.86
CA TRP A 170 6.21 -11.70 -0.46
C TRP A 170 6.05 -12.05 1.03
N HIS A 171 6.16 -13.33 1.36
CA HIS A 171 6.10 -13.84 2.72
C HIS A 171 7.17 -14.95 2.90
N PRO A 172 8.13 -14.81 3.82
CA PRO A 172 9.20 -15.81 3.98
C PRO A 172 8.73 -17.13 4.59
N GLY A 173 7.70 -17.09 5.44
CA GLY A 173 7.15 -18.26 6.13
C GLY A 173 5.83 -18.81 5.58
N SER A 174 5.43 -18.43 4.36
CA SER A 174 4.18 -18.90 3.75
C SER A 174 4.32 -18.97 2.24
N ASP A 175 3.98 -20.13 1.67
CA ASP A 175 4.02 -20.35 0.22
C ASP A 175 2.74 -19.84 -0.47
N PHE A 176 1.65 -19.68 0.29
CA PHE A 176 0.31 -19.41 -0.24
C PHE A 176 -0.26 -18.05 0.15
N TYR A 177 0.32 -17.33 1.11
CA TYR A 177 -0.23 -16.07 1.60
C TYR A 177 0.83 -15.00 1.72
N GLY A 178 0.46 -13.77 1.34
CA GLY A 178 1.33 -12.62 1.48
C GLY A 178 1.38 -12.05 2.91
N LEU A 179 2.52 -11.43 3.26
CA LEU A 179 2.70 -10.76 4.55
C LEU A 179 2.15 -9.34 4.51
N SER A 180 1.24 -9.03 5.44
CA SER A 180 0.75 -7.66 5.65
C SER A 180 1.81 -6.78 6.33
N PRO A 181 2.03 -5.54 5.85
CA PRO A 181 2.79 -4.50 6.58
C PRO A 181 2.31 -4.29 8.02
N ILE A 182 1.02 -4.40 8.30
CA ILE A 182 0.48 -4.29 9.67
C ILE A 182 1.06 -5.36 10.58
N SER A 183 1.31 -6.56 10.06
CA SER A 183 1.91 -7.63 10.86
C SER A 183 3.34 -7.27 11.28
N ALA A 184 4.09 -6.58 10.43
CA ALA A 184 5.41 -6.05 10.77
C ALA A 184 5.32 -4.84 11.72
N ALA A 185 4.33 -3.96 11.53
CA ALA A 185 4.10 -2.78 12.37
C ALA A 185 3.35 -3.05 13.69
N ARG A 186 3.04 -4.32 14.01
CA ARG A 186 2.13 -4.69 15.10
C ARG A 186 2.51 -4.04 16.43
N ASN A 187 3.78 -4.14 16.81
CA ASN A 187 4.24 -3.60 18.09
C ASN A 187 4.11 -2.08 18.14
N ALA A 188 4.42 -1.39 17.05
CA ALA A 188 4.33 0.06 16.97
C ALA A 188 2.87 0.55 17.05
N VAL A 189 1.99 -0.11 16.30
CA VAL A 189 0.54 0.16 16.31
C VAL A 189 -0.07 -0.10 17.69
N LEU A 190 0.24 -1.24 18.31
CA LEU A 190 -0.27 -1.58 19.64
C LEU A 190 0.26 -0.61 20.69
N SER A 191 1.53 -0.21 20.60
CA SER A 191 2.13 0.76 21.53
C SER A 191 1.47 2.13 21.41
N ASP A 192 1.28 2.68 20.20
CA ASP A 192 0.56 3.95 20.01
C ASP A 192 -0.88 3.87 20.54
N ARG A 193 -1.55 2.74 20.31
CA ARG A 193 -2.89 2.50 20.85
C ARG A 193 -2.89 2.49 22.38
N HIS A 194 -2.01 1.73 23.01
CA HIS A 194 -1.93 1.66 24.48
C HIS A 194 -1.60 3.01 25.09
N MET A 195 -0.76 3.80 24.42
CA MET A 195 -0.49 5.18 24.79
C MET A 195 -1.76 6.03 24.71
N ALA A 196 -2.47 6.00 23.58
CA ALA A 196 -3.72 6.74 23.41
C ALA A 196 -4.79 6.34 24.43
N ASP A 197 -4.93 5.03 24.70
CA ASP A 197 -5.82 4.49 25.72
C ASP A 197 -5.39 4.97 27.11
N TRP A 198 -4.11 4.87 27.48
CA TRP A 198 -3.61 5.39 28.76
C TRP A 198 -3.93 6.88 28.91
N ASN A 199 -3.68 7.69 27.89
CA ASN A 199 -4.00 9.12 27.92
C ASN A 199 -5.50 9.37 28.12
N ARG A 200 -6.36 8.61 27.42
CA ARG A 200 -7.81 8.65 27.61
C ARG A 200 -8.21 8.23 29.03
N HIS A 201 -7.58 7.21 29.61
CA HIS A 201 -7.87 6.71 30.94
C HIS A 201 -7.20 7.51 32.06
N THR A 202 -6.23 8.37 31.78
CA THR A 202 -5.58 9.23 32.78
C THR A 202 -6.26 10.60 32.82
N PHE A 203 -6.63 11.16 31.66
CA PHE A 203 -7.21 12.50 31.54
C PHE A 203 -8.71 12.49 31.18
N GLY A 204 -9.34 11.32 31.14
CA GLY A 204 -10.76 11.15 30.88
C GLY A 204 -11.66 11.64 32.01
N LYS A 205 -12.96 11.77 31.72
CA LYS A 205 -13.96 12.24 32.70
C LYS A 205 -14.16 11.30 33.89
N ASP A 206 -13.85 10.01 33.71
CA ASP A 206 -14.12 8.93 34.68
C ASP A 206 -12.86 8.45 35.42
N SER A 207 -11.76 9.18 35.31
CA SER A 207 -10.41 8.67 35.56
C SER A 207 -9.82 9.02 36.93
N GLY A 208 -9.25 7.99 37.57
CA GLY A 208 -8.96 7.90 39.01
C GLY A 208 -7.54 8.22 39.48
N VAL A 209 -6.83 9.16 38.85
CA VAL A 209 -5.66 9.79 39.52
C VAL A 209 -6.19 10.92 40.40
N PRO A 210 -6.12 10.82 41.74
CA PRO A 210 -6.49 11.93 42.60
C PRO A 210 -5.61 13.13 42.25
N ALA A 211 -6.19 14.31 42.03
CA ALA A 211 -5.43 15.53 41.75
C ALA A 211 -4.42 15.88 42.86
N GLY A 212 -4.60 15.28 44.05
CA GLY A 212 -3.70 15.32 45.18
C GLY A 212 -4.29 14.56 46.37
N ILE A 213 -3.47 14.40 47.40
CA ILE A 213 -3.87 13.83 48.70
C ILE A 213 -4.10 15.00 49.65
N VAL A 214 -5.23 14.97 50.33
CA VAL A 214 -5.49 15.84 51.49
C VAL A 214 -5.01 15.10 52.73
N ASN A 215 -3.89 15.55 53.30
CA ASN A 215 -3.37 14.97 54.54
C ASN A 215 -3.89 15.77 55.74
N ILE A 216 -4.57 15.09 56.67
CA ILE A 216 -5.10 15.67 57.91
C ILE A 216 -4.21 15.16 59.05
N ARG A 217 -3.39 16.04 59.63
CA ARG A 217 -2.36 15.65 60.61
C ARG A 217 -2.89 15.38 62.01
N ASP A 218 -4.05 15.95 62.35
CA ASP A 218 -4.69 15.81 63.66
C ASP A 218 -5.85 14.80 63.63
N PHE A 219 -6.09 14.12 64.77
CA PHE A 219 -7.23 13.21 64.91
C PHE A 219 -8.53 14.04 64.92
N ILE A 220 -9.38 13.86 63.90
CA ILE A 220 -10.69 14.49 63.80
C ILE A 220 -11.81 13.46 64.04
N SER A 221 -12.98 13.93 64.46
CA SER A 221 -14.16 13.06 64.62
C SER A 221 -14.65 12.53 63.27
N ASP A 222 -15.26 11.34 63.26
CA ASP A 222 -15.86 10.75 62.04
C ASP A 222 -16.89 11.69 61.39
N SER A 223 -17.65 12.43 62.21
CA SER A 223 -18.62 13.42 61.73
C SER A 223 -17.96 14.59 61.00
N ASP A 224 -16.81 15.06 61.48
CA ASP A 224 -16.08 16.15 60.84
C ASP A 224 -15.39 15.68 59.55
N PHE A 225 -14.87 14.44 59.54
CA PHE A 225 -14.29 13.82 58.35
C PHE A 225 -15.32 13.67 57.22
N GLU A 226 -16.51 13.14 57.51
CA GLU A 226 -17.57 12.99 56.51
C GLU A 226 -18.20 14.34 56.09
N ARG A 227 -18.14 15.38 56.94
CA ARG A 227 -18.46 16.76 56.51
C ARG A 227 -17.42 17.27 55.52
N LEU A 228 -16.13 17.20 55.86
CA LEU A 228 -15.02 17.63 55.01
C LEU A 228 -15.02 16.92 53.65
N LYS A 229 -15.24 15.60 53.63
CA LYS A 229 -15.32 14.80 52.41
C LYS A 229 -16.50 15.19 51.52
N ARG A 230 -17.67 15.50 52.09
CA ARG A 230 -18.83 15.99 51.34
C ARG A 230 -18.62 17.40 50.78
N GLU A 231 -18.12 18.32 51.60
CA GLU A 231 -17.77 19.68 51.14
C GLU A 231 -16.72 19.61 50.03
N TRP A 232 -15.71 18.74 50.18
CA TRP A 232 -14.69 18.54 49.17
C TRP A 232 -15.25 18.00 47.86
N ARG A 233 -16.06 16.95 47.90
CA ARG A 233 -16.69 16.40 46.67
C ARG A 233 -17.66 17.38 46.01
N SER A 234 -18.40 18.16 46.80
CA SER A 234 -19.31 19.19 46.27
C SER A 234 -18.55 20.33 45.59
N ASN A 235 -17.39 20.71 46.12
CA ASN A 235 -16.62 21.84 45.61
C ASN A 235 -15.63 21.46 44.50
N TYR A 236 -15.13 20.22 44.51
CA TYR A 236 -14.00 19.75 43.69
C TYR A 236 -14.26 18.45 42.91
N GLY A 237 -15.44 17.82 43.01
CA GLY A 237 -15.78 16.55 42.34
C GLY A 237 -16.24 16.65 40.89
N GLY A 238 -15.93 17.74 40.18
CA GLY A 238 -16.35 17.99 38.79
C GLY A 238 -15.20 18.22 37.82
N THR A 239 -15.50 18.37 36.52
CA THR A 239 -14.51 18.53 35.41
C THR A 239 -13.73 19.85 35.44
N SER A 240 -13.93 20.69 36.45
CA SER A 240 -13.31 22.01 36.59
C SER A 240 -12.10 21.92 37.53
N ARG A 241 -10.90 22.26 37.02
CA ARG A 241 -9.68 22.43 37.84
C ARG A 241 -9.85 23.66 38.74
N ARG A 242 -10.46 23.49 39.92
CA ARG A 242 -10.61 24.53 40.95
C ARG A 242 -9.46 24.48 41.96
N THR A 243 -8.93 25.64 42.32
CA THR A 243 -7.90 25.78 43.35
C THR A 243 -8.45 25.40 44.71
N ALA A 244 -7.79 24.44 45.40
CA ALA A 244 -8.20 23.99 46.73
C ALA A 244 -7.85 25.02 47.81
N PHE A 245 -8.85 25.41 48.60
CA PHE A 245 -8.66 26.15 49.85
C PHE A 245 -9.06 25.26 51.02
N LEU A 246 -8.15 25.11 51.99
CA LEU A 246 -8.37 24.33 53.21
C LEU A 246 -8.28 25.27 54.42
N ARG A 247 -9.25 25.18 55.35
CA ARG A 247 -9.26 25.91 56.62
C ARG A 247 -8.84 24.99 57.75
N GLY A 248 -7.90 25.45 58.58
CA GLY A 248 -7.35 24.71 59.73
C GLY A 248 -5.84 24.49 59.58
N GLY A 249 -5.07 24.80 60.61
CA GLY A 249 -3.60 24.86 60.59
C GLY A 249 -2.85 23.54 60.38
N ALA A 250 -3.52 22.47 59.95
CA ALA A 250 -2.97 21.12 59.88
C ALA A 250 -3.36 20.34 58.60
N VAL A 251 -4.02 20.97 57.62
CA VAL A 251 -4.37 20.31 56.37
C VAL A 251 -3.37 20.66 55.27
N GLU A 252 -2.64 19.66 54.79
CA GLU A 252 -1.63 19.80 53.75
C GLU A 252 -2.12 19.18 52.44
N TRP A 253 -2.07 19.95 51.36
CA TRP A 253 -2.32 19.44 50.01
C TRP A 253 -1.01 18.94 49.39
N GLN A 254 -0.94 17.65 49.10
CA GLN A 254 0.15 17.08 48.34
C GLN A 254 -0.31 16.83 46.91
N HIS A 255 0.23 17.62 45.97
CA HIS A 255 -0.08 17.45 44.56
C HIS A 255 0.52 16.16 44.03
N ILE A 256 -0.31 15.24 43.53
CA ILE A 256 0.13 14.09 42.75
C ILE A 256 0.14 14.55 41.29
N GLY A 257 1.15 15.32 40.91
CA GLY A 257 1.30 15.86 39.55
C GLY A 257 2.17 14.96 38.68
N LEU A 258 1.74 14.68 37.46
CA LEU A 258 2.58 14.14 36.38
C LEU A 258 3.48 15.29 35.88
N SER A 259 4.77 15.30 36.22
CA SER A 259 5.68 16.40 35.81
C SER A 259 6.86 15.97 34.92
N HIS A 260 7.00 14.68 34.62
CA HIS A 260 8.03 14.17 33.69
C HIS A 260 7.49 13.22 32.61
N SER A 261 6.30 12.63 32.76
CA SER A 261 5.75 11.67 31.79
C SER A 261 5.25 12.28 30.49
N ASP A 262 4.83 13.55 30.49
CA ASP A 262 4.03 14.08 29.38
C ASP A 262 4.88 14.43 28.14
N LEU A 263 6.12 14.89 28.34
CA LEU A 263 7.07 15.13 27.25
C LEU A 263 7.56 13.80 26.65
N ASP A 264 7.88 12.82 27.48
CA ASP A 264 8.28 11.47 27.04
C ASP A 264 7.14 10.77 26.29
N PHE A 265 5.89 11.00 26.72
CA PHE A 265 4.71 10.46 26.07
C PHE A 265 4.50 11.06 24.66
N LEU A 266 4.59 12.39 24.51
CA LEU A 266 4.44 13.03 23.20
C LEU A 266 5.56 12.62 22.24
N GLN A 267 6.80 12.51 22.74
CA GLN A 267 7.92 12.01 21.94
C GLN A 267 7.71 10.55 21.53
N GLY A 268 7.27 9.69 22.47
CA GLY A 268 6.94 8.30 22.18
C GLY A 268 5.89 8.16 21.10
N ARG A 269 4.79 8.94 21.14
CA ARG A 269 3.75 8.89 20.09
C ARG A 269 4.27 9.33 18.72
N ARG A 270 5.15 10.33 18.66
CA ARG A 270 5.80 10.76 17.41
C ARG A 270 6.72 9.67 16.86
N ALA A 271 7.51 9.02 17.73
CA ALA A 271 8.36 7.91 17.33
C ALA A 271 7.53 6.74 16.77
N GLN A 272 6.41 6.39 17.43
CA GLN A 272 5.51 5.32 16.95
C GLN A 272 4.84 5.68 15.62
N ARG A 273 4.38 6.93 15.46
CA ARG A 273 3.89 7.42 14.17
C ARG A 273 4.93 7.23 13.08
N ASP A 274 6.16 7.68 13.32
CA ASP A 274 7.22 7.66 12.32
C ASP A 274 7.62 6.22 11.96
N GLU A 275 7.68 5.31 12.93
CA GLU A 275 7.89 3.88 12.70
C GLU A 275 6.77 3.27 11.84
N ILE A 276 5.50 3.54 12.17
CA ILE A 276 4.35 3.05 11.39
C ILE A 276 4.43 3.58 9.95
N LEU A 277 4.58 4.89 9.76
CA LEU A 277 4.64 5.50 8.42
C LEU A 277 5.81 4.95 7.59
N ASN A 278 6.99 4.78 8.19
CA ASN A 278 8.15 4.23 7.52
C ASN A 278 7.94 2.78 7.05
N ILE A 279 7.23 1.94 7.82
CA ILE A 279 6.90 0.56 7.42
C ILE A 279 6.01 0.53 6.16
N PHE A 280 5.08 1.47 6.04
CA PHE A 280 4.26 1.61 4.82
C PHE A 280 5.01 2.30 3.67
N GLY A 281 6.18 2.88 3.94
CA GLY A 281 6.95 3.66 2.99
C GLY A 281 6.42 5.08 2.78
N ILE A 282 5.68 5.63 3.74
CA ILE A 282 5.20 7.01 3.72
C ILE A 282 6.26 7.92 4.35
N PRO A 283 6.87 8.84 3.59
CA PRO A 283 7.82 9.79 4.16
C PRO A 283 7.11 10.73 5.13
N VAL A 284 7.65 10.87 6.35
CA VAL A 284 7.07 11.72 7.42
C VAL A 284 6.90 13.18 6.99
N GLY A 285 7.74 13.65 6.05
CA GLY A 285 7.64 14.99 5.46
C GLY A 285 6.29 15.30 4.79
N LEU A 286 5.52 14.28 4.37
CA LEU A 286 4.17 14.46 3.83
C LEU A 286 3.11 14.76 4.89
N VAL A 287 3.38 14.44 6.15
CA VAL A 287 2.44 14.58 7.29
C VAL A 287 2.97 15.58 8.33
N SER A 288 4.18 16.12 8.12
CA SER A 288 4.83 17.03 9.06
C SER A 288 4.32 18.46 8.91
N GLU A 289 3.94 19.08 10.03
CA GLU A 289 3.46 20.47 10.10
C GLU A 289 4.55 21.50 9.74
N ASN A 290 5.84 21.13 9.85
CA ASN A 290 6.97 22.05 9.66
C ASN A 290 7.76 21.79 8.36
N ALA A 291 7.14 21.17 7.35
CA ALA A 291 7.81 20.91 6.08
C ALA A 291 7.96 22.19 5.26
N THR A 292 9.20 22.54 4.90
CA THR A 292 9.46 23.54 3.84
C THR A 292 9.00 22.98 2.49
N GLU A 293 8.70 23.86 1.53
CA GLU A 293 8.24 23.44 0.19
C GLU A 293 9.23 22.46 -0.49
N ALA A 294 10.53 22.71 -0.35
CA ALA A 294 11.58 21.83 -0.89
C ALA A 294 11.55 20.44 -0.24
N ASN A 295 11.35 20.37 1.08
CA ASN A 295 11.25 19.10 1.81
C ASN A 295 9.98 18.34 1.45
N ALA A 296 8.85 19.04 1.26
CA ALA A 296 7.59 18.44 0.85
C ALA A 296 7.68 17.83 -0.56
N LYS A 297 8.24 18.55 -1.54
CA LYS A 297 8.49 18.04 -2.90
C LYS A 297 9.44 16.84 -2.91
N GLY A 298 10.49 16.88 -2.10
CA GLY A 298 11.41 15.75 -1.93
C GLY A 298 10.71 14.52 -1.35
N ALA A 299 9.85 14.72 -0.35
CA ALA A 299 9.06 13.66 0.27
C ALA A 299 8.04 13.05 -0.70
N GLU A 300 7.34 13.88 -1.48
CA GLU A 300 6.40 13.41 -2.51
C GLU A 300 7.10 12.58 -3.59
N ARG A 301 8.25 13.06 -4.08
CA ARG A 301 9.08 12.31 -5.02
C ARG A 301 9.51 10.95 -4.45
N GLN A 302 10.00 10.93 -3.20
CA GLN A 302 10.39 9.69 -2.54
C GLN A 302 9.22 8.72 -2.40
N PHE A 303 8.03 9.21 -2.03
CA PHE A 303 6.83 8.40 -1.95
C PHE A 303 6.46 7.78 -3.31
N ILE A 304 6.44 8.58 -4.38
CA ILE A 304 6.09 8.10 -5.72
C ILE A 304 7.11 7.07 -6.21
N GLU A 305 8.40 7.40 -6.18
CA GLU A 305 9.46 6.57 -6.76
C GLU A 305 9.72 5.28 -5.96
N ARG A 306 9.74 5.36 -4.63
CA ARG A 306 10.20 4.25 -3.77
C ARG A 306 9.07 3.43 -3.17
N THR A 307 7.86 3.97 -3.11
CA THR A 307 6.73 3.30 -2.45
C THR A 307 5.62 2.99 -3.43
N LEU A 308 5.10 3.99 -4.13
CA LEU A 308 3.91 3.82 -4.97
C LEU A 308 4.21 3.08 -6.27
N TYR A 309 5.19 3.55 -7.05
CA TYR A 309 5.50 2.99 -8.37
C TYR A 309 5.88 1.49 -8.32
N PRO A 310 6.70 1.01 -7.38
CA PRO A 310 6.99 -0.43 -7.27
C PRO A 310 5.73 -1.29 -6.99
N LYS A 311 4.77 -0.77 -6.23
CA LYS A 311 3.49 -1.46 -5.96
C LYS A 311 2.64 -1.55 -7.21
N LEU A 312 2.59 -0.48 -8.01
CA LEU A 312 1.88 -0.43 -9.30
C LEU A 312 2.49 -1.41 -10.29
N VAL A 313 3.83 -1.43 -10.43
CA VAL A 313 4.55 -2.38 -11.28
C VAL A 313 4.20 -3.82 -10.88
N ARG A 314 4.26 -4.16 -9.59
CA ARG A 314 3.89 -5.50 -9.11
C ARG A 314 2.46 -5.89 -9.51
N LEU A 315 1.51 -4.96 -9.40
CA LEU A 315 0.12 -5.20 -9.76
C LEU A 315 -0.04 -5.42 -11.27
N ALA A 316 0.61 -4.58 -12.08
CA ALA A 316 0.59 -4.66 -13.54
C ALA A 316 1.26 -5.94 -14.08
N GLU A 317 2.38 -6.37 -13.49
CA GLU A 317 3.06 -7.62 -13.86
C GLU A 317 2.17 -8.84 -13.56
N LYS A 318 1.46 -8.83 -12.42
CA LYS A 318 0.50 -9.89 -12.06
C LYS A 318 -0.69 -9.93 -13.03
N ILE A 319 -1.27 -8.77 -13.35
CA ILE A 319 -2.34 -8.64 -14.36
C ILE A 319 -1.83 -9.12 -15.73
N SER A 320 -0.59 -8.78 -16.10
CA SER A 320 0.01 -9.22 -17.37
C SER A 320 0.19 -10.72 -17.43
N ALA A 321 0.62 -11.35 -16.34
CA ALA A 321 0.88 -12.77 -16.28
C ALA A 321 -0.39 -13.62 -16.31
N GLU A 322 -1.45 -13.20 -15.62
CA GLU A 322 -2.63 -14.04 -15.39
C GLU A 322 -3.91 -13.55 -16.08
N MET A 323 -4.04 -12.25 -16.36
CA MET A 323 -5.26 -11.69 -16.96
C MET A 323 -5.14 -11.46 -18.47
N LEU A 324 -3.98 -11.01 -18.96
CA LEU A 324 -3.77 -10.81 -20.40
C LEU A 324 -3.80 -12.09 -21.26
N PRO A 325 -3.42 -13.29 -20.77
CA PRO A 325 -3.53 -14.51 -21.57
C PRO A 325 -4.95 -14.82 -22.08
N PHE A 326 -6.00 -14.33 -21.41
CA PHE A 326 -7.39 -14.46 -21.89
C PHE A 326 -7.67 -13.63 -23.17
N TYR A 327 -6.83 -12.63 -23.47
CA TYR A 327 -7.00 -11.72 -24.61
C TYR A 327 -6.00 -11.99 -25.75
N GLY A 328 -5.03 -12.89 -25.54
CA GLY A 328 -4.02 -13.27 -26.53
C GLY A 328 -2.59 -13.23 -25.97
N GLY A 329 -1.63 -13.67 -26.79
CA GLY A 329 -0.21 -13.67 -26.44
C GLY A 329 0.50 -12.36 -26.78
N GLY A 330 1.63 -12.10 -26.12
CA GLY A 330 2.50 -10.95 -26.42
C GLY A 330 1.96 -9.61 -25.94
N LEU A 331 1.03 -9.61 -24.98
CA LEU A 331 0.48 -8.41 -24.37
C LEU A 331 1.12 -8.18 -23.00
N VAL A 332 1.33 -6.91 -22.65
CA VAL A 332 1.82 -6.48 -21.34
C VAL A 332 1.00 -5.29 -20.87
N ALA A 333 0.60 -5.29 -19.60
CA ALA A 333 -0.06 -4.18 -18.94
C ALA A 333 0.97 -3.38 -18.15
N ALA A 334 0.87 -2.07 -18.18
CA ALA A 334 1.66 -1.19 -17.34
C ALA A 334 0.83 0.03 -16.92
N PHE A 335 1.04 0.48 -15.69
CA PHE A 335 0.55 1.79 -15.26
C PHE A 335 1.37 2.89 -15.93
N ASP A 336 0.73 4.04 -16.15
CA ASP A 336 1.45 5.25 -16.59
C ASP A 336 2.56 5.60 -15.60
N ASP A 337 3.72 6.00 -16.14
CA ASP A 337 4.87 6.37 -15.32
C ASP A 337 4.67 7.78 -14.73
N ILE A 338 4.25 7.81 -13.47
CA ILE A 338 4.00 9.02 -12.69
C ILE A 338 5.23 9.54 -11.94
N ARG A 339 6.39 8.89 -12.09
CA ARG A 339 7.59 9.32 -11.36
C ARG A 339 7.98 10.73 -11.79
N PRO A 340 8.29 11.65 -10.86
CA PRO A 340 8.72 12.99 -11.21
C PRO A 340 9.97 12.92 -12.07
N THR A 341 9.79 13.20 -13.37
CA THR A 341 10.91 13.39 -14.25
C THR A 341 11.37 14.82 -14.06
N ASP A 342 12.66 15.02 -13.78
CA ASP A 342 13.22 16.36 -13.79
C ASP A 342 13.12 16.88 -15.23
N SER A 343 12.06 17.65 -15.50
CA SER A 343 11.78 18.19 -16.82
C SER A 343 12.91 19.06 -17.31
N GLN A 344 13.65 19.73 -16.41
CA GLN A 344 14.80 20.53 -16.79
C GLN A 344 15.99 19.64 -17.15
N ALA A 345 16.31 18.64 -16.33
CA ALA A 345 17.38 17.70 -16.67
C ALA A 345 17.07 16.92 -17.97
N ARG A 346 15.82 16.49 -18.17
CA ARG A 346 15.39 15.82 -19.41
C ARG A 346 15.43 16.77 -20.62
N LEU A 347 15.04 18.04 -20.46
CA LEU A 347 15.15 19.03 -21.52
C LEU A 347 16.62 19.33 -21.87
N GLU A 348 17.50 19.43 -20.87
CA GLU A 348 18.93 19.62 -21.10
C GLU A 348 19.57 18.39 -21.75
N GLU A 349 19.18 17.18 -21.33
CA GLU A 349 19.61 15.94 -21.99
C GLU A 349 19.14 15.90 -23.45
N ILE A 350 17.86 16.17 -23.71
CA ILE A 350 17.31 16.23 -25.07
C ILE A 350 18.02 17.31 -25.88
N ARG A 351 18.26 18.51 -25.33
CA ARG A 351 19.02 19.59 -25.99
C ARG A 351 20.45 19.15 -26.35
N THR A 352 21.10 18.42 -25.46
CA THR A 352 22.46 17.92 -25.67
C THR A 352 22.51 16.80 -26.71
N ALA A 353 21.52 15.92 -26.73
CA ALA A 353 21.40 14.81 -27.67
C ALA A 353 20.86 15.25 -29.05
N TYR A 354 20.11 16.36 -29.10
CA TYR A 354 19.48 16.91 -30.30
C TYR A 354 20.41 17.06 -31.53
N PRO A 355 21.66 17.55 -31.41
CA PRO A 355 22.57 17.63 -32.54
C PRO A 355 23.18 16.28 -32.96
N LEU A 356 23.11 15.25 -32.11
CA LEU A 356 23.80 13.96 -32.32
C LEU A 356 22.90 12.88 -32.93
N LEU A 357 21.60 12.97 -32.69
CA LEU A 357 20.62 11.94 -33.08
C LEU A 357 19.76 12.39 -34.26
N SER A 358 19.35 11.44 -35.10
CA SER A 358 18.29 11.63 -36.07
C SER A 358 16.95 11.87 -35.39
N ILE A 359 15.99 12.44 -36.12
CA ILE A 359 14.65 12.72 -35.60
C ILE A 359 13.94 11.43 -35.20
N ASN A 360 14.13 10.34 -35.95
CA ASN A 360 13.57 9.03 -35.62
C ASN A 360 14.23 8.40 -34.38
N GLU A 361 15.53 8.61 -34.17
CA GLU A 361 16.21 8.18 -32.94
C GLU A 361 15.76 8.98 -31.71
N LEU A 362 15.57 10.29 -31.84
CA LEU A 362 14.99 11.12 -30.76
C LEU A 362 13.56 10.70 -30.44
N ARG A 363 12.72 10.51 -31.46
CA ARG A 363 11.32 10.07 -31.32
C ARG A 363 11.21 8.70 -30.66
N ALA A 364 12.08 7.76 -31.02
CA ALA A 364 12.09 6.43 -30.44
C ALA A 364 12.61 6.46 -28.99
N SER A 365 13.77 7.08 -28.75
CA SER A 365 14.46 7.03 -27.45
C SER A 365 13.77 7.86 -26.36
N TYR A 366 13.30 9.06 -26.70
CA TYR A 366 12.74 9.99 -25.70
C TYR A 366 11.21 10.02 -25.65
N PHE A 367 10.54 9.72 -26.75
CA PHE A 367 9.09 9.88 -26.87
C PHE A 367 8.34 8.58 -27.18
N GLN A 368 9.05 7.47 -27.45
CA GLN A 368 8.48 6.18 -27.85
C GLN A 368 7.47 6.29 -29.00
N LEU A 369 7.66 7.28 -29.89
CA LEU A 369 6.79 7.53 -31.03
C LEU A 369 7.22 6.69 -32.24
N PRO A 370 6.27 6.30 -33.10
CA PRO A 370 6.61 5.60 -34.34
C PRO A 370 7.50 6.48 -35.25
N PRO A 371 8.38 5.85 -36.05
CA PRO A 371 9.25 6.55 -36.98
C PRO A 371 8.42 7.26 -38.06
N VAL A 372 8.95 8.35 -38.58
CA VAL A 372 8.38 9.12 -39.69
C VAL A 372 9.32 9.07 -40.89
N ALA A 373 8.78 9.05 -42.10
CA ALA A 373 9.54 8.86 -43.34
C ALA A 373 10.63 9.93 -43.58
N TRP A 374 10.50 11.11 -42.97
CA TRP A 374 11.43 12.23 -43.09
C TRP A 374 12.41 12.32 -41.91
N GLY A 375 12.41 11.34 -41.00
CA GLY A 375 13.08 11.43 -39.70
C GLY A 375 14.48 10.82 -39.63
N ASP A 376 15.00 10.25 -40.71
CA ASP A 376 16.30 9.52 -40.71
C ASP A 376 17.52 10.45 -40.85
N ALA A 377 17.30 11.75 -41.09
CA ALA A 377 18.37 12.75 -41.13
C ALA A 377 18.59 13.40 -39.75
N PRO A 378 19.86 13.68 -39.36
CA PRO A 378 20.16 14.55 -38.23
C PRO A 378 19.58 15.95 -38.46
N VAL A 379 19.07 16.58 -37.40
CA VAL A 379 18.32 17.84 -37.50
C VAL A 379 19.12 18.98 -38.15
N HIS A 380 20.45 18.90 -38.13
CA HIS A 380 21.36 19.91 -38.68
C HIS A 380 22.03 19.57 -40.02
N THR A 381 21.57 18.55 -40.76
CA THR A 381 22.01 18.44 -42.16
C THR A 381 21.37 19.56 -42.99
N PRO A 382 22.15 20.51 -43.54
CA PRO A 382 21.59 21.51 -44.44
C PRO A 382 20.93 20.78 -45.61
N ARG A 383 19.68 21.13 -45.92
CA ARG A 383 18.97 20.56 -47.09
C ARG A 383 19.89 20.71 -48.30
N PRO A 384 20.21 19.63 -49.03
CA PRO A 384 20.96 19.78 -50.27
C PRO A 384 20.13 20.71 -51.18
N LYS A 385 20.75 21.81 -51.64
CA LYS A 385 20.13 22.69 -52.63
C LYS A 385 19.71 21.82 -53.83
N PRO A 386 18.50 22.00 -54.38
CA PRO A 386 18.14 21.32 -55.61
C PRO A 386 19.20 21.67 -56.66
N LEU A 387 19.79 20.63 -57.26
CA LEU A 387 20.73 20.78 -58.37
C LEU A 387 20.03 21.56 -59.49
N PRO A 388 20.68 22.55 -60.13
CA PRO A 388 20.08 23.23 -61.26
C PRO A 388 19.76 22.19 -62.33
N GLN A 389 18.50 22.17 -62.78
CA GLN A 389 18.12 21.40 -63.95
C GLN A 389 18.91 21.97 -65.12
N ASN A 390 19.80 21.16 -65.70
CA ASN A 390 20.37 21.48 -66.99
C ASN A 390 19.22 21.46 -67.99
N GLU A 391 18.77 22.65 -68.41
CA GLU A 391 18.01 22.81 -69.64
C GLU A 391 18.94 22.40 -70.79
N GLU A 392 18.81 21.15 -71.25
CA GLU A 392 19.31 20.74 -72.56
C GLU A 392 18.45 21.45 -73.61
N GLY A 393 18.95 22.59 -74.08
CA GLY A 393 18.42 23.33 -75.21
C GLY A 393 19.16 22.97 -76.50
N SER A 394 18.37 22.47 -77.47
CA SER A 394 18.58 22.37 -78.94
C SER A 394 19.61 21.39 -79.49
#